data_AF-A0A814EAX7-F1
#
_entry.id   AF-A0A814EAX7-F1
#
_cell.length_a   1.000
_cell.length_b   1.000
_cell.length_c   1.000
_cell.angle_alpha   90.00
_cell.angle_beta   90.00
_cell.angle_gamma   90.00
#
_symmetry.space_group_name_H-M   'P 1'
#
loop_
_entity.id
_entity.type
_entity.pdbx_description
1 polymer ?
#
loop_
_entity_poly.entity_id
_entity_poly.type
_entity_poly.pdbx_seq_one_letter_code
_entity_poly.pdbx_strand_id
1 'polypeptide(L)'
;KYLSSNDDEPSSELKNLEKKDKKKQETNSLHKNVKRKFKTNKTISRGIDDIWQADLGDILNISKYNSGYKFLLTCIDIFSKYAWVISLKNKSSEEVEKAFSKIFKERHPQKLNTDKRKEFLNTKRQAFFDKNKIKWYTTNSDYKASVVERFNRTLKQKMWGYFTHFTTYTYIDI
;
A
#
# COMPACT_ATOMS: atom_id res chain seq x y z
N LYS A 1 6.95 61.58 -14.92
CA LYS A 1 5.89 61.26 -13.93
C LYS A 1 5.83 59.75 -13.85
N TYR A 2 6.46 59.17 -12.81
CA TYR A 2 6.59 57.71 -12.67
C TYR A 2 5.23 57.09 -12.30
N LEU A 3 4.86 56.01 -12.98
CA LEU A 3 3.75 55.14 -12.61
C LEU A 3 4.22 54.24 -11.46
N SER A 4 3.56 54.36 -10.30
CA SER A 4 3.72 53.47 -9.16
C SER A 4 2.96 52.18 -9.46
N SER A 5 3.70 51.08 -9.64
CA SER A 5 3.13 49.73 -9.69
C SER A 5 2.53 49.39 -8.34
N ASN A 6 1.23 49.12 -8.28
CA ASN A 6 0.59 48.53 -7.12
C ASN A 6 1.01 47.06 -7.07
N ASP A 7 2.01 46.75 -6.24
CA ASP A 7 2.31 45.39 -5.82
C ASP A 7 1.22 44.97 -4.83
N ASP A 8 0.11 44.43 -5.35
CA ASP A 8 -0.93 43.82 -4.53
C ASP A 8 -0.33 42.60 -3.81
N GLU A 9 -0.08 42.77 -2.52
CA GLU A 9 0.43 41.71 -1.65
C GLU A 9 -0.53 40.51 -1.70
N PRO A 10 -0.08 39.29 -2.04
CA PRO A 10 -1.00 38.19 -2.26
C PRO A 10 -1.79 37.89 -0.98
N SER A 11 -3.09 37.65 -1.14
CA SER A 11 -4.02 37.40 -0.03
C SER A 11 -3.48 36.30 0.88
N SER A 12 -3.78 36.39 2.17
CA SER A 12 -3.32 35.43 3.18
C SER A 12 -3.63 33.97 2.83
N GLU A 13 -4.72 33.73 2.10
CA GLU A 13 -5.11 32.43 1.57
C GLU A 13 -4.17 31.94 0.46
N LEU A 14 -3.79 32.80 -0.48
CA LEU A 14 -2.84 32.48 -1.55
C LEU A 14 -1.45 32.15 -0.99
N LYS A 15 -0.97 32.95 -0.02
CA LYS A 15 0.30 32.69 0.69
C LYS A 15 0.27 31.36 1.46
N ASN A 16 -0.89 30.98 2.01
CA ASN A 16 -1.06 29.70 2.69
C ASN A 16 -1.12 28.51 1.73
N LEU A 17 -1.79 28.66 0.58
CA LEU A 17 -1.77 27.64 -0.49
C LEU A 17 -0.35 27.41 -1.02
N GLU A 18 0.37 28.48 -1.34
CA GLU A 18 1.76 28.38 -1.82
C GLU A 18 2.68 27.70 -0.80
N LYS A 19 2.57 28.04 0.49
CA LYS A 19 3.31 27.35 1.55
C LYS A 19 2.96 25.87 1.64
N LYS A 20 1.69 25.52 1.48
CA LYS A 20 1.20 24.14 1.50
C LYS A 20 1.70 23.34 0.29
N ASP A 21 1.71 23.95 -0.88
CA ASP A 21 2.23 23.35 -2.11
C ASP A 21 3.74 23.19 -2.07
N LYS A 22 4.48 24.17 -1.54
CA LYS A 22 5.93 24.07 -1.35
C LYS A 22 6.29 22.94 -0.38
N LYS A 23 5.58 22.83 0.75
CA LYS A 23 5.74 21.72 1.70
C LYS A 23 5.39 20.36 1.08
N LYS A 24 4.36 20.30 0.21
CA LYS A 24 3.99 19.10 -0.54
C LYS A 24 5.06 18.70 -1.58
N GLN A 25 5.68 19.67 -2.24
CA GLN A 25 6.78 19.43 -3.18
C GLN A 25 8.04 18.94 -2.45
N GLU A 26 8.40 19.54 -1.32
CA GLU A 26 9.53 19.13 -0.49
C GLU A 26 9.36 17.70 0.05
N THR A 27 8.18 17.38 0.60
CA THR A 27 7.87 16.02 1.07
C THR A 27 7.91 14.99 -0.05
N ASN A 28 7.39 15.32 -1.23
CA ASN A 28 7.47 14.45 -2.41
C ASN A 28 8.91 14.21 -2.87
N SER A 29 9.77 15.23 -2.78
CA SER A 29 11.20 15.12 -3.10
C SER A 29 11.94 14.23 -2.11
N LEU A 30 11.75 14.46 -0.81
CA LEU A 30 12.38 13.70 0.28
C LEU A 30 12.13 12.19 0.20
N HIS A 31 10.90 11.79 -0.18
CA HIS A 31 10.53 10.39 -0.25
C HIS A 31 10.63 9.78 -1.65
N LYS A 32 11.19 10.49 -2.64
CA LYS A 32 11.30 10.03 -4.02
C LYS A 32 12.31 8.89 -4.15
N ASN A 33 11.85 7.73 -4.58
CA ASN A 33 12.71 6.57 -4.82
C ASN A 33 13.63 6.76 -6.05
N VAL A 34 14.88 6.31 -5.92
CA VAL A 34 15.83 6.19 -7.05
C VAL A 34 15.33 5.12 -8.03
N LYS A 35 15.17 5.49 -9.30
CA LYS A 35 14.72 4.56 -10.36
C LYS A 35 15.92 3.84 -10.97
N ARG A 36 15.98 2.50 -10.84
CA ARG A 36 16.96 1.64 -11.53
C ARG A 36 16.26 0.85 -12.64
N LYS A 37 16.85 0.76 -13.83
CA LYS A 37 16.33 -0.04 -14.96
C LYS A 37 16.98 -1.43 -14.94
N PHE A 38 16.17 -2.48 -14.89
CA PHE A 38 16.62 -3.88 -14.99
C PHE A 38 15.55 -4.72 -15.71
N LYS A 39 15.95 -5.81 -16.37
CA LYS A 39 15.04 -6.70 -17.09
C LYS A 39 14.19 -7.47 -16.07
N THR A 40 12.87 -7.42 -16.22
CA THR A 40 11.93 -8.14 -15.34
C THR A 40 11.03 -9.05 -16.17
N ASN A 41 10.72 -10.22 -15.63
CA ASN A 41 9.71 -11.09 -16.21
C ASN A 41 8.32 -10.52 -15.90
N LYS A 42 7.46 -10.40 -16.92
CA LYS A 42 6.10 -9.89 -16.74
C LYS A 42 5.23 -11.00 -16.13
N THR A 43 4.52 -10.68 -15.05
CA THR A 43 3.40 -11.51 -14.58
C THR A 43 2.20 -11.24 -15.48
N ILE A 44 1.78 -12.23 -16.26
CA ILE A 44 0.66 -12.12 -17.19
C ILE A 44 -0.60 -12.64 -16.50
N SER A 45 -1.61 -11.79 -16.41
CA SER A 45 -2.96 -12.15 -15.97
C SER A 45 -3.91 -12.04 -17.16
N ARG A 46 -4.91 -12.92 -17.21
CA ARG A 46 -5.86 -13.04 -18.33
C ARG A 46 -7.06 -12.11 -18.21
N GLY A 47 -7.29 -11.48 -17.06
CA GLY A 47 -8.40 -10.59 -16.80
C GLY A 47 -8.53 -10.21 -15.33
N ILE A 48 -9.55 -9.40 -15.04
CA ILE A 48 -9.95 -9.01 -13.68
C ILE A 48 -10.15 -10.26 -12.83
N ASP A 49 -9.60 -10.27 -11.62
CA ASP A 49 -9.73 -11.36 -10.64
C ASP A 49 -9.12 -12.72 -11.02
N ASP A 50 -8.29 -12.79 -12.06
CA ASP A 50 -7.54 -14.02 -12.38
C ASP A 50 -6.40 -14.27 -11.37
N ILE A 51 -5.54 -13.27 -11.14
CA ILE A 51 -4.41 -13.41 -10.22
C ILE A 51 -4.28 -12.17 -9.33
N TRP A 52 -4.37 -12.39 -8.03
CA TRP A 52 -4.02 -11.39 -7.03
C TRP A 52 -2.66 -11.68 -6.42
N GLN A 53 -1.98 -10.62 -6.00
CA GLN A 53 -0.78 -10.69 -5.17
C GLN A 53 -1.06 -10.11 -3.79
N ALA A 54 -0.59 -10.79 -2.75
CA ALA A 54 -0.68 -10.29 -1.39
C ALA A 54 0.64 -10.34 -0.64
N ASP A 55 0.82 -9.37 0.25
CA ASP A 55 1.97 -9.23 1.13
C ASP A 55 1.53 -8.71 2.50
N LEU A 56 2.28 -9.08 3.54
CA LEU A 56 2.06 -8.63 4.91
C LEU A 56 3.23 -7.74 5.35
N GLY A 57 2.99 -6.44 5.37
CA GLY A 57 3.97 -5.44 5.75
C GLY A 57 3.94 -5.12 7.25
N ASP A 58 5.11 -4.91 7.85
CA ASP A 58 5.24 -4.49 9.24
C ASP A 58 5.28 -2.95 9.36
N ILE A 59 4.54 -2.41 10.33
CA ILE A 59 4.48 -0.97 10.69
C ILE A 59 4.61 -0.78 12.21
N LEU A 60 5.32 -1.70 12.87
CA LEU A 60 5.48 -1.77 14.33
C LEU A 60 5.88 -0.43 14.97
N ASN A 61 6.75 0.33 14.31
CA ASN A 61 7.33 1.58 14.82
C ASN A 61 6.29 2.67 15.09
N ILE A 62 5.15 2.62 14.40
CA ILE A 62 4.05 3.59 14.56
C ILE A 62 2.81 3.00 15.24
N SER A 63 2.87 1.74 15.70
CA SER A 63 1.72 1.03 16.27
C SER A 63 1.10 1.72 17.48
N LYS A 64 1.92 2.40 18.31
CA LYS A 64 1.46 3.20 19.45
C LYS A 64 0.51 4.34 19.08
N TYR A 65 0.66 4.89 17.87
CA TYR A 65 -0.17 5.98 17.34
C TYR A 65 -1.40 5.48 16.57
N ASN A 66 -1.50 4.16 16.39
CA ASN A 66 -2.49 3.51 15.54
C ASN A 66 -3.17 2.38 16.31
N SER A 67 -3.68 2.66 17.51
CA SER A 67 -4.57 1.73 18.25
C SER A 67 -4.05 0.29 18.37
N GLY A 68 -2.73 0.11 18.37
CA GLY A 68 -2.05 -1.18 18.44
C GLY A 68 -2.02 -1.98 17.13
N TYR A 69 -2.39 -1.41 15.98
CA TYR A 69 -2.19 -2.02 14.68
C TYR A 69 -0.70 -2.07 14.33
N LYS A 70 -0.24 -3.26 13.94
CA LYS A 70 1.19 -3.57 13.79
C LYS A 70 1.55 -4.00 12.37
N PHE A 71 0.55 -4.44 11.61
CA PHE A 71 0.74 -5.05 10.31
C PHE A 71 -0.27 -4.49 9.31
N LEU A 72 0.10 -4.49 8.03
CA LEU A 72 -0.77 -4.16 6.91
C LEU A 72 -0.83 -5.36 5.98
N LEU A 73 -2.00 -5.96 5.83
CA LEU A 73 -2.28 -6.90 4.75
C LEU A 73 -2.58 -6.08 3.50
N THR A 74 -1.77 -6.29 2.47
CA THR A 74 -1.92 -5.65 1.17
C THR A 74 -2.30 -6.71 0.15
N CYS A 75 -3.32 -6.44 -0.67
CA CYS A 75 -3.75 -7.30 -1.76
C CYS A 75 -3.93 -6.46 -3.01
N ILE A 76 -3.45 -6.92 -4.16
CA ILE A 76 -3.58 -6.20 -5.43
C ILE A 76 -3.95 -7.15 -6.56
N ASP A 77 -4.96 -6.79 -7.34
CA ASP A 77 -5.26 -7.44 -8.60
C ASP A 77 -4.21 -7.07 -9.65
N ILE A 78 -3.57 -8.09 -10.24
CA ILE A 78 -2.52 -7.87 -11.24
C ILE A 78 -3.08 -7.23 -12.51
N PHE A 79 -4.32 -7.52 -12.90
CA PHE A 79 -4.88 -6.98 -14.15
C PHE A 79 -5.33 -5.53 -13.97
N SER A 80 -6.29 -5.28 -13.08
CA SER A 80 -6.87 -3.95 -12.89
C SER A 80 -6.00 -2.97 -12.09
N LYS A 81 -4.99 -3.48 -11.36
CA LYS A 81 -4.23 -2.72 -10.35
C LYS A 81 -5.07 -2.18 -9.19
N TYR A 82 -6.31 -2.65 -9.04
CA TYR A 82 -7.13 -2.38 -7.88
C TYR A 82 -6.51 -3.06 -6.65
N ALA A 83 -6.43 -2.34 -5.53
CA ALA A 83 -5.70 -2.79 -4.35
C ALA A 83 -6.48 -2.53 -3.06
N TRP A 84 -6.33 -3.45 -2.12
CA TRP A 84 -6.87 -3.40 -0.78
C TRP A 84 -5.75 -3.33 0.24
N VAL A 85 -6.01 -2.61 1.34
CA VAL A 85 -5.13 -2.53 2.49
C VAL A 85 -5.97 -2.71 3.75
N ILE A 86 -5.63 -3.69 4.59
CA ILE A 86 -6.29 -3.92 5.88
C ILE A 86 -5.24 -3.94 6.98
N SER A 87 -5.45 -3.13 8.02
CA SER A 87 -4.60 -3.11 9.21
C SER A 87 -4.91 -4.28 10.15
N LEU A 88 -3.87 -4.95 10.64
CA LEU A 88 -3.96 -6.09 11.55
C LEU A 88 -3.17 -5.83 12.84
N LYS A 89 -3.70 -6.28 13.98
CA LYS A 89 -3.03 -6.18 15.28
C LYS A 89 -1.99 -7.27 15.49
N ASN A 90 -2.19 -8.44 14.90
CA ASN A 90 -1.29 -9.59 14.98
C ASN A 90 -1.26 -10.36 13.64
N LYS A 91 -0.35 -11.34 13.54
CA LYS A 91 -0.19 -12.20 12.36
C LYS A 91 -0.85 -13.58 12.51
N SER A 92 -1.79 -13.71 13.46
CA SER A 92 -2.51 -14.97 13.66
C SER A 92 -3.26 -15.36 12.39
N SER A 93 -3.48 -16.66 12.19
CA SER A 93 -4.22 -17.12 11.01
C SER A 93 -5.65 -16.60 11.05
N GLU A 94 -6.27 -16.57 12.22
CA GLU A 94 -7.64 -16.11 12.45
C GLU A 94 -7.82 -14.63 12.04
N GLU A 95 -6.89 -13.75 12.42
CA GLU A 95 -6.93 -12.32 12.07
C GLU A 95 -6.73 -12.10 10.56
N VAL A 96 -5.80 -12.85 9.95
CA VAL A 96 -5.54 -12.79 8.50
C VAL A 96 -6.72 -13.32 7.69
N GLU A 97 -7.31 -14.44 8.10
CA GLU A 97 -8.52 -15.02 7.48
C GLU A 97 -9.71 -14.08 7.58
N LYS A 98 -9.89 -13.42 8.74
CA LYS A 98 -10.92 -12.38 8.91
C LYS A 98 -10.70 -11.21 7.96
N ALA A 99 -9.45 -10.79 7.76
CA ALA A 99 -9.11 -9.72 6.82
C ALA A 99 -9.41 -10.13 5.37
N PHE A 100 -8.95 -11.30 4.92
CA PHE A 100 -9.29 -11.83 3.60
C PHE A 100 -10.79 -11.99 3.40
N SER A 101 -11.50 -12.49 4.41
CA SER A 101 -12.97 -12.64 4.36
C SER A 101 -13.68 -11.30 4.16
N LYS A 102 -13.13 -10.17 4.63
CA LYS A 102 -13.66 -8.84 4.32
C LYS A 102 -13.44 -8.47 2.86
N ILE A 103 -12.23 -8.72 2.32
CA ILE A 103 -11.90 -8.42 0.92
C ILE A 103 -12.74 -9.28 -0.02
N PHE A 104 -12.91 -10.56 0.30
CA PHE A 104 -13.63 -11.53 -0.53
C PHE A 104 -15.14 -11.27 -0.65
N LYS A 105 -15.70 -10.41 0.21
CA LYS A 105 -17.08 -9.91 0.05
C LYS A 105 -17.22 -8.93 -1.10
N GLU A 106 -16.15 -8.22 -1.44
CA GLU A 106 -16.15 -7.21 -2.51
C GLU A 106 -15.78 -7.86 -3.84
N ARG A 107 -14.63 -8.56 -3.90
CA ARG A 107 -14.13 -9.25 -5.10
C ARG A 107 -13.43 -10.55 -4.72
N HIS A 108 -13.35 -11.50 -5.65
CA HIS A 108 -12.87 -12.85 -5.36
C HIS A 108 -11.91 -13.38 -6.43
N PRO A 109 -10.63 -13.67 -6.09
CA PRO A 109 -9.65 -14.12 -7.08
C PRO A 109 -9.80 -15.60 -7.42
N GLN A 110 -9.33 -15.98 -8.62
CA GLN A 110 -9.10 -17.39 -8.94
C GLN A 110 -7.81 -17.91 -8.32
N LYS A 111 -6.75 -17.09 -8.33
CA LYS A 111 -5.44 -17.46 -7.79
C LYS A 111 -4.88 -16.36 -6.90
N LEU A 112 -4.28 -16.78 -5.80
CA LEU A 112 -3.61 -15.88 -4.86
C LEU A 112 -2.13 -16.22 -4.80
N ASN A 113 -1.29 -15.24 -5.11
CA ASN A 113 0.14 -15.34 -5.01
C ASN A 113 0.65 -14.58 -3.78
N THR A 114 1.45 -15.23 -2.95
CA THR A 114 2.12 -14.57 -1.82
C THR A 114 3.62 -14.86 -1.84
N ASP A 115 4.39 -14.03 -1.13
CA ASP A 115 5.78 -14.36 -0.82
C ASP A 115 5.85 -15.61 0.08
N LYS A 116 7.00 -16.28 0.11
CA LYS A 116 7.28 -17.47 0.93
C LYS A 116 7.46 -17.18 2.42
N ARG A 117 6.94 -16.05 2.91
CA ARG A 117 6.98 -15.75 4.33
C ARG A 117 6.20 -16.82 5.10
N LYS A 118 6.75 -17.23 6.24
CA LYS A 118 6.20 -18.28 7.13
C LYS A 118 4.73 -18.06 7.48
N GLU A 119 4.30 -16.80 7.47
CA GLU A 119 2.94 -16.37 7.72
C GLU A 119 1.98 -17.11 6.77
N PHE A 120 2.14 -17.00 5.45
CA PHE A 120 1.17 -17.58 4.50
C PHE A 120 1.30 -19.10 4.31
N LEU A 121 2.37 -19.70 4.82
CA LEU A 121 2.63 -21.14 4.71
C LEU A 121 1.83 -21.98 5.73
N ASN A 122 1.10 -21.38 6.66
CA ASN A 122 0.34 -22.12 7.67
C ASN A 122 -0.76 -22.98 7.04
N THR A 123 -0.82 -24.28 7.41
CA THR A 123 -1.83 -25.24 6.95
C THR A 123 -3.26 -24.74 7.12
N LYS A 124 -3.57 -24.03 8.22
CA LYS A 124 -4.91 -23.43 8.44
C LYS A 124 -5.28 -22.45 7.33
N ARG A 125 -4.34 -21.61 6.90
CA ARG A 125 -4.59 -20.61 5.85
C ARG A 125 -4.71 -21.24 4.47
N GLN A 126 -3.90 -22.27 4.20
CA GLN A 126 -4.03 -23.04 2.97
C GLN A 126 -5.43 -23.66 2.89
N ALA A 127 -5.88 -24.32 3.95
CA ALA A 127 -7.24 -24.85 4.04
C ALA A 127 -8.32 -23.76 3.91
N PHE A 128 -8.09 -22.55 4.43
CA PHE A 128 -8.98 -21.42 4.22
C PHE A 128 -9.06 -21.01 2.73
N PHE A 129 -7.93 -20.90 2.03
CA PHE A 129 -7.95 -20.57 0.59
C PHE A 129 -8.62 -21.68 -0.24
N ASP A 130 -8.33 -22.94 0.07
CA ASP A 130 -8.96 -24.09 -0.59
C ASP A 130 -10.49 -24.11 -0.37
N LYS A 131 -10.94 -23.84 0.87
CA LYS A 131 -12.38 -23.71 1.19
C LYS A 131 -13.05 -22.60 0.40
N ASN A 132 -12.34 -21.50 0.14
CA ASN A 132 -12.83 -20.41 -0.70
C ASN A 132 -12.60 -20.68 -2.21
N LYS A 133 -12.14 -21.87 -2.61
CA LYS A 133 -11.84 -22.22 -4.01
C LYS A 133 -10.80 -21.31 -4.67
N ILE A 134 -9.86 -20.80 -3.88
CA ILE A 134 -8.77 -19.94 -4.32
C ILE A 134 -7.51 -20.80 -4.44
N LYS A 135 -6.92 -20.85 -5.64
CA LYS A 135 -5.65 -21.54 -5.83
C LYS A 135 -4.51 -20.69 -5.27
N TRP A 136 -4.10 -20.98 -4.05
CA TRP A 136 -2.96 -20.33 -3.42
C TRP A 136 -1.63 -20.93 -3.91
N TYR A 137 -0.64 -20.07 -4.16
CA TYR A 137 0.71 -20.50 -4.49
C TYR A 137 1.75 -19.45 -4.11
N THR A 138 2.97 -19.90 -3.85
CA THR A 138 4.12 -19.01 -3.64
C THR A 138 5.02 -19.01 -4.87
N THR A 139 5.87 -18.00 -5.03
CA THR A 139 6.88 -18.01 -6.10
C THR A 139 8.26 -17.68 -5.58
N ASN A 140 9.24 -18.45 -6.02
CA ASN A 140 10.63 -18.46 -5.55
C ASN A 140 11.56 -17.53 -6.33
N SER A 141 11.04 -16.46 -6.94
CA SER A 141 11.86 -15.58 -7.79
C SER A 141 11.69 -14.13 -7.38
N ASP A 142 12.81 -13.44 -7.20
CA ASP A 142 12.91 -12.03 -6.78
C ASP A 142 12.02 -11.07 -7.58
N TYR A 143 11.65 -11.45 -8.81
CA TYR A 143 10.93 -10.57 -9.73
C TYR A 143 9.41 -10.80 -9.81
N LYS A 144 8.88 -11.89 -9.24
CA LYS A 144 7.47 -12.25 -9.47
C LYS A 144 6.46 -11.57 -8.54
N ALA A 145 6.85 -11.16 -7.34
CA ALA A 145 6.00 -10.33 -6.44
C ALA A 145 6.13 -8.81 -6.70
N SER A 146 6.73 -8.43 -7.83
CA SER A 146 7.09 -7.04 -8.13
C SER A 146 5.90 -6.06 -8.21
N VAL A 147 4.67 -6.56 -8.42
CA VAL A 147 3.47 -5.71 -8.47
C VAL A 147 3.06 -5.30 -7.06
N VAL A 148 2.88 -6.25 -6.14
CA VAL A 148 2.55 -5.95 -4.75
C VAL A 148 3.68 -5.22 -4.04
N GLU A 149 4.94 -5.55 -4.32
CA GLU A 149 6.09 -4.84 -3.75
C GLU A 149 6.11 -3.37 -4.19
N ARG A 150 5.86 -3.10 -5.48
CA ARG A 150 5.77 -1.73 -6.01
C ARG A 150 4.60 -0.97 -5.41
N PHE A 151 3.47 -1.64 -5.24
CA PHE A 151 2.32 -1.06 -4.55
C PHE A 151 2.67 -0.69 -3.11
N ASN A 152 3.27 -1.61 -2.35
CA ASN A 152 3.67 -1.39 -0.95
C ASN A 152 4.68 -0.25 -0.82
N ARG A 153 5.62 -0.12 -1.76
CA ARG A 153 6.53 1.02 -1.82
C ARG A 153 5.78 2.34 -2.05
N THR A 154 4.81 2.35 -2.95
CA THR A 154 3.99 3.54 -3.25
C THR A 154 3.13 3.92 -2.05
N LEU A 155 2.51 2.94 -1.41
CA LEU A 155 1.71 3.12 -0.20
C LEU A 155 2.55 3.73 0.93
N LYS A 156 3.72 3.13 1.23
CA LYS A 156 4.65 3.66 2.23
C LYS A 156 5.07 5.10 1.91
N GLN A 157 5.43 5.38 0.65
CA GLN A 157 5.82 6.73 0.25
C GLN A 157 4.71 7.76 0.51
N LYS A 158 3.46 7.42 0.18
CA LYS A 158 2.30 8.28 0.46
C LYS A 158 2.04 8.46 1.96
N MET A 159 2.10 7.37 2.74
CA MET A 159 1.92 7.42 4.19
C MET A 159 2.99 8.31 4.85
N TRP A 160 4.26 8.14 4.51
CA TRP A 160 5.34 8.97 5.06
C TRP A 160 5.24 10.44 4.62
N GLY A 161 4.84 10.69 3.38
CA GLY A 161 4.54 12.05 2.92
C GLY A 161 3.42 12.71 3.73
N TYR A 162 2.34 11.96 4.01
CA TYR A 162 1.26 12.41 4.88
C TYR A 162 1.75 12.70 6.30
N PHE A 163 2.51 11.78 6.90
CA PHE A 163 3.06 11.94 8.24
C PHE A 163 3.95 13.18 8.37
N THR A 164 4.80 13.46 7.38
CA THR A 164 5.64 14.65 7.36
C THR A 164 4.83 15.93 7.16
N HIS A 165 3.79 15.90 6.31
CA HIS A 165 2.95 17.07 6.04
C HIS A 165 2.13 17.50 7.26
N PHE A 166 1.50 16.54 7.94
CA PHE A 166 0.60 16.76 9.07
C PHE A 166 1.24 16.57 10.45
N THR A 167 2.55 16.22 10.49
CA THR A 167 3.30 15.98 11.73
C THR A 167 2.59 14.98 12.65
N THR A 168 2.05 13.92 12.05
CA THR A 168 1.30 12.85 12.74
C THR A 168 1.82 11.49 12.29
N TYR A 169 1.56 10.46 13.08
CA TYR A 169 1.80 9.06 12.72
C TYR A 169 0.52 8.23 12.66
N THR A 170 -0.66 8.85 12.82
CA THR A 170 -1.96 8.18 12.78
C THR A 170 -2.46 8.07 11.34
N TYR A 171 -2.85 6.85 10.92
CA TYR A 171 -3.38 6.56 9.57
C TYR A 171 -4.76 5.86 9.57
N ILE A 172 -5.32 5.53 10.74
CA ILE A 172 -6.55 4.72 10.84
C ILE A 172 -7.78 5.46 10.28
N ASP A 173 -7.78 6.79 10.34
CA ASP A 173 -8.94 7.64 10.02
C ASP A 173 -8.80 8.35 8.66
N ILE A 174 -7.93 7.84 7.78
CA ILE A 174 -7.68 8.37 6.42
C ILE A 174 -8.29 7.43 5.39
#